data_AF-F9CYG9-F1
#
_entry.id   AF-F9CYG9-F1
#
_cell.length_a   1.000
_cell.length_b   1.000
_cell.length_c   1.000
_cell.angle_alpha   90.00
_cell.angle_beta   90.00
_cell.angle_gamma   90.00
#
_symmetry.space_group_name_H-M   'P 1'
#
loop_
_entity.id
_entity.type
_entity.pdbx_description
1 polymer ?
#
loop_
_entity_poly.entity_id
_entity_poly.type
_entity_poly.pdbx_seq_one_letter_code
_entity_poly.pdbx_strand_id
1 'polypeptide(L)' 'MKKHAPAEEMKQELDNLLSKLNAMEIVASDEFQKGSVKVLRALVEGQIHSINEFEHLKKAMDLLTLEIFKLQNKIKS' A
#
# COMPACT_ATOMS: atom_id res chain seq x y z
N MET A 1 -6.68 -12.23 6.36
CA MET A 1 -7.03 -10.85 5.98
C MET A 1 -8.42 -10.85 5.37
N LYS A 2 -9.28 -9.90 5.73
CA LYS A 2 -10.56 -9.72 5.03
C LYS A 2 -10.26 -9.33 3.58
N LYS A 3 -10.93 -9.97 2.60
CA LYS A 3 -10.62 -9.80 1.16
C LYS A 3 -10.80 -8.37 0.62
N HIS A 4 -11.46 -7.48 1.38
CA HIS A 4 -11.76 -6.10 1.00
C HIS A 4 -11.62 -5.14 2.18
N ALA A 5 -10.52 -5.22 2.93
CA ALA A 5 -10.23 -4.18 3.92
C ALA A 5 -9.99 -2.83 3.22
N PRO A 6 -10.54 -1.71 3.72
CA PRO A 6 -10.20 -0.37 3.26
C PRO A 6 -8.68 -0.16 3.23
N ALA A 7 -8.19 0.65 2.27
CA ALA A 7 -6.76 0.95 2.13
C ALA A 7 -6.15 1.47 3.44
N GLU A 8 -6.88 2.30 4.18
CA GLU A 8 -6.46 2.83 5.48
C GLU A 8 -6.36 1.75 6.57
N GLU A 9 -7.27 0.77 6.60
CA GLU A 9 -7.15 -0.36 7.54
C GLU A 9 -5.91 -1.21 7.21
N MET A 10 -5.63 -1.45 5.93
CA MET A 10 -4.43 -2.18 5.50
C MET A 10 -3.15 -1.41 5.82
N LYS A 11 -3.10 -0.09 5.60
CA LYS A 11 -1.96 0.75 5.98
C LYS A 11 -1.71 0.69 7.49
N GLN A 12 -2.77 0.81 8.30
CA GLN A 12 -2.66 0.73 9.75
C GLN A 12 -2.11 -0.63 10.22
N GLU A 13 -2.55 -1.74 9.60
CA GLU A 13 -2.00 -3.07 9.87
C GLU A 13 -0.50 -3.16 9.50
N LEU A 14 -0.10 -2.58 8.37
CA LEU A 14 1.30 -2.54 7.93
C LEU A 14 2.17 -1.64 8.82
N ASP A 15 1.67 -0.51 9.30
CA ASP A 15 2.37 0.37 10.25
C ASP A 15 2.59 -0.32 11.60
N ASN A 16 1.58 -1.05 12.07
CA ASN A 16 1.71 -1.89 13.25
C ASN A 16 2.76 -2.99 13.04
N LEU A 17 2.84 -3.56 11.84
CA LEU A 17 3.79 -4.62 11.50
C LEU A 17 5.22 -4.06 11.38
N LEU A 18 5.37 -2.88 10.79
CA LEU A 18 6.63 -2.14 10.72
C LEU A 18 7.15 -1.80 12.12
N SER A 19 6.28 -1.36 13.02
CA SER A 19 6.63 -1.08 14.42
C SER A 19 7.15 -2.33 15.14
N LYS A 20 6.51 -3.49 14.92
CA LYS A 20 6.96 -4.78 15.47
C LYS A 20 8.30 -5.21 14.86
N LEU A 21 8.49 -5.02 13.56
CA LEU A 21 9.76 -5.32 12.88
C LEU A 21 10.91 -4.49 13.43
N ASN A 22 10.69 -3.19 13.67
CA ASN A 22 11.69 -2.33 14.28
C ASN A 22 12.07 -2.81 15.69
N ALA A 23 11.08 -3.23 16.50
CA ALA A 23 11.37 -3.83 17.81
C ALA A 23 12.16 -5.15 17.68
N MET A 24 11.81 -6.00 16.70
CA MET A 24 12.54 -7.24 16.41
C MET A 24 13.98 -7.01 15.95
N GLU A 25 14.26 -5.95 15.19
CA GLU A 25 15.62 -5.60 14.76
C GLU A 25 16.53 -5.28 15.95
N ILE A 26 15.97 -4.64 16.98
CA ILE A 26 16.70 -4.30 18.22
C ILE A 26 17.00 -5.55 19.06
N VAL A 27 16.07 -6.50 19.14
CA VAL A 27 16.22 -7.70 19.97
C VAL A 27 16.88 -8.89 19.27
N ALA A 28 17.04 -8.84 17.94
CA ALA A 28 17.65 -9.92 17.16
C ALA A 28 19.10 -10.19 17.59
N SER A 29 19.38 -11.44 17.97
CA SER A 29 20.64 -11.83 18.59
C SER A 29 21.76 -12.15 17.59
N ASP A 30 21.42 -12.58 16.38
CA ASP A 30 22.37 -13.02 15.36
C ASP A 30 22.13 -12.35 13.99
N GLU A 31 23.16 -12.39 13.14
CA GLU A 31 23.14 -11.76 11.81
C GLU A 31 22.06 -12.33 10.88
N PHE A 32 21.72 -13.61 11.01
CA PHE A 32 20.67 -14.22 10.19
C PHE A 32 19.29 -13.68 10.57
N GLN A 33 19.02 -13.56 11.87
CA GLN A 33 17.80 -12.93 12.37
C GLN A 33 17.71 -11.45 11.95
N LYS A 34 18.81 -10.68 12.11
CA LYS A 34 18.87 -9.28 11.66
C LYS A 34 18.64 -9.14 10.16
N GLY A 35 19.27 -10.00 9.36
CA GLY A 35 19.07 -10.03 7.91
C GLY A 35 17.61 -10.33 7.53
N SER A 36 17.00 -11.31 8.21
CA SER A 36 15.60 -11.68 8.00
C SER A 36 14.65 -10.52 8.33
N VAL A 37 14.85 -9.84 9.46
CA VAL A 37 14.05 -8.67 9.85
C VAL A 37 14.18 -7.53 8.85
N LYS A 38 15.39 -7.27 8.32
CA LYS A 38 15.60 -6.24 7.28
C LYS A 38 14.85 -6.55 5.98
N VAL A 39 14.86 -7.81 5.53
CA VAL A 39 14.08 -8.23 4.36
C VAL A 39 12.59 -8.04 4.60
N LEU A 40 12.09 -8.46 5.76
CA LEU A 40 10.68 -8.28 6.12
C LEU A 40 10.29 -6.80 6.17
N ARG A 41 11.14 -5.92 6.72
CA ARG A 41 10.91 -4.47 6.70
C ARG A 41 10.78 -3.93 5.28
N ALA A 42 11.72 -4.26 4.41
CA ALA A 42 11.69 -3.79 3.02
C ALA A 42 10.41 -4.24 2.29
N LEU A 43 9.92 -5.45 2.57
CA LEU A 43 8.66 -5.94 2.01
C LEU A 43 7.44 -5.15 2.52
N VAL A 44 7.41 -4.82 3.82
CA VAL A 44 6.31 -4.03 4.41
C VAL A 44 6.30 -2.61 3.89
N GLU A 45 7.46 -1.95 3.84
CA GLU A 45 7.61 -0.62 3.26
C GLU A 45 7.19 -0.61 1.79
N GLY A 46 7.58 -1.64 1.02
CA GLY A 46 7.16 -1.81 -0.36
C GLY A 46 5.65 -2.00 -0.52
N GLN A 47 4.99 -2.70 0.41
CA GLN A 47 3.53 -2.83 0.41
C GLN A 47 2.82 -1.52 0.73
N ILE A 48 3.28 -0.77 1.75
CA ILE A 48 2.73 0.56 2.08
C ILE A 48 2.83 1.48 0.85
N HIS A 49 4.01 1.52 0.22
CA HIS A 49 4.22 2.31 -0.99
C HIS A 49 3.28 1.88 -2.12
N SER A 50 3.17 0.57 -2.38
CA SER A 50 2.28 0.03 -3.43
C SER A 50 0.83 0.44 -3.22
N ILE A 51 0.32 0.42 -1.97
CA ILE A 51 -1.05 0.86 -1.66
C ILE A 51 -1.24 2.33 -2.04
N ASN A 52 -0.29 3.20 -1.71
CA ASN A 52 -0.36 4.62 -2.08
C ASN A 52 -0.39 4.82 -3.60
N GLU A 53 0.44 4.09 -4.34
CA GLU A 53 0.45 4.15 -5.81
C GLU A 53 -0.87 3.62 -6.41
N PHE A 54 -1.48 2.59 -5.81
CA PHE A 54 -2.81 2.14 -6.24
C PHE A 54 -3.90 3.18 -6.02
N GLU A 55 -3.83 3.97 -4.94
CA GLU A 55 -4.76 5.09 -4.74
C GLU A 55 -4.58 6.19 -5.78
N HIS A 56 -3.34 6.49 -6.17
CA HIS A 56 -3.05 7.41 -7.27
C HIS A 56 -3.60 6.89 -8.60
N LEU A 57 -3.39 5.61 -8.90
CA LEU A 57 -3.93 4.98 -10.10
C LEU A 57 -5.46 5.03 -10.13
N LYS A 58 -6.12 4.73 -9.01
CA LYS A 58 -7.58 4.83 -8.90
C LYS A 58 -8.08 6.23 -9.22
N LYS A 59 -7.44 7.27 -8.65
CA LYS A 59 -7.81 8.68 -8.93
C LYS A 59 -7.62 9.03 -10.41
N ALA A 60 -6.55 8.56 -11.03
CA ALA A 60 -6.32 8.78 -12.46
C ALA A 60 -7.40 8.11 -13.33
N MET A 61 -7.82 6.89 -12.96
CA MET A 61 -8.92 6.21 -13.61
C MET A 61 -10.24 6.97 -13.46
N ASP A 62 -10.56 7.44 -12.25
CA ASP A 62 -11.77 8.23 -11.99
C ASP A 62 -11.82 9.49 -12.89
N LEU A 63 -10.70 10.21 -13.02
CA LEU A 63 -10.57 11.37 -13.90
C LEU A 63 -10.76 11.00 -15.38
N LEU A 64 -10.11 9.95 -15.84
CA LEU A 64 -10.24 9.46 -17.22
C LEU A 64 -11.69 9.07 -17.53
N THR A 65 -12.36 8.40 -16.60
CA THR A 65 -13.77 8.03 -16.72
C THR A 65 -14.68 9.26 -16.81
N LEU A 66 -14.42 10.30 -16.01
CA LEU A 66 -15.16 11.57 -16.11
C LEU A 66 -15.02 12.22 -17.49
N GLU A 67 -13.81 12.24 -18.05
CA GLU A 67 -13.58 12.79 -19.39
C GLU A 67 -14.27 11.97 -20.49
N ILE A 68 -14.29 10.64 -20.37
CA ILE A 68 -15.05 9.76 -21.28
C ILE A 68 -16.54 10.12 -21.23
N PHE A 69 -17.12 10.30 -20.05
CA PHE A 69 -18.53 10.67 -19.93
C PHE A 69 -18.83 12.05 -20.50
N LYS A 70 -17.94 13.04 -20.31
CA LYS A 70 -18.07 14.37 -20.92
C LYS A 70 -18.08 14.29 -22.45
N LEU A 71 -17.17 13.51 -23.04
CA LEU A 71 -17.13 13.30 -24.48
C LEU A 71 -18.41 12.62 -25.00
N GLN A 72 -18.88 11.58 -24.32
CA GLN A 72 -20.12 10.90 -24.68
C GLN A 72 -21.33 11.85 -24.64
N ASN A 73 -21.43 12.69 -23.61
CA ASN A 73 -22.53 13.65 -23.48
C ASN A 73 -22.48 14.71 -24.59
N LYS A 74 -21.27 15.15 -24.98
CA LYS A 74 -21.09 16.10 -26.09
C LYS A 74 -21.47 15.51 -27.45
N ILE A 75 -21.26 14.21 -27.67
CA ILE A 75 -21.66 13.53 -28.91
C ILE A 75 -23.18 13.32 -28.97
N LYS A 76 -23.83 13.13 -27.82
CA LYS A 76 -25.28 12.91 -27.71
C LYS A 76 -26.12 14.19 -27.73
N SER A 77 -25.49 15.36 -27.53
CA SER A 77 -26.09 16.69 -27.61
C SER A 77 -26.02 17.25 -29.02
#